data_AF-A0AAT9QGT5-F1
#
_entry.id   AF-A0AAT9QGT5-F1
#
_cell.length_a   1.000
_cell.length_b   1.000
_cell.length_c   1.000
_cell.angle_alpha   90.00
_cell.angle_beta   90.00
_cell.angle_gamma   90.00
#
_symmetry.space_group_name_H-M   'P 1'
#
loop_
_entity.id
_entity.type
_entity.pdbx_description
1 polymer ?
#
loop_
_entity_poly.entity_id
_entity_poly.type
_entity_poly.pdbx_seq_one_letter_code
_entity_poly.pdbx_strand_id
1 'polypeptide(L)'
;MHSIGSQTTETAILQGRKLWGNMLGSTDFPSDDDCHALVANLQFPAIRDRLIADIPGMDEPMQQILFAQTKEPPKWSRIEWAQQLLLHAYTRTSPEHAAPVLTAIGYINWWEGRGSKAHQFLQLALDTDPAYRLARLSDQMVGSGIVAGWNMNKSTAYKALPFDMP
;
A
#
# COMPACT_ATOMS: atom_id res chain seq x y z
N MET A 1 -30.26 -5.99 13.62
CA MET A 1 -29.30 -5.94 14.75
C MET A 1 -27.90 -5.81 14.18
N HIS A 2 -27.40 -4.58 14.01
CA HIS A 2 -25.96 -4.37 13.80
C HIS A 2 -25.27 -4.58 15.15
N SER A 3 -24.41 -5.58 15.24
CA SER A 3 -23.71 -5.95 16.47
C SER A 3 -22.71 -4.85 16.83
N ILE A 4 -22.57 -4.53 18.12
CA ILE A 4 -21.62 -3.52 18.64
C ILE A 4 -20.20 -3.77 18.10
N GLY A 5 -19.81 -5.03 17.88
CA GLY A 5 -18.52 -5.39 17.27
C GLY A 5 -18.33 -4.89 15.83
N SER A 6 -19.37 -4.88 14.99
CA SER A 6 -19.26 -4.35 13.62
C SER A 6 -19.12 -2.83 13.59
N GLN A 7 -19.77 -2.13 14.52
CA GLN A 7 -19.65 -0.68 14.66
C GLN A 7 -18.24 -0.26 15.11
N THR A 8 -17.62 -1.02 16.02
CA THR A 8 -16.23 -0.77 16.45
C THR A 8 -15.23 -0.96 15.31
N THR A 9 -15.39 -1.99 14.48
CA THR A 9 -14.52 -2.21 13.31
C THR A 9 -14.69 -1.11 12.26
N GLU A 10 -15.91 -0.70 11.96
CA GLU A 10 -16.17 0.40 11.02
C GLU A 10 -15.56 1.72 11.51
N THR A 11 -15.69 2.03 12.80
CA THR A 11 -15.08 3.20 13.41
C THR A 11 -13.55 3.18 13.32
N ALA A 12 -12.92 2.03 13.59
CA ALA A 12 -11.47 1.87 13.49
C ALA A 12 -10.97 2.04 12.05
N ILE A 13 -11.70 1.49 11.07
CA ILE A 13 -11.40 1.70 9.64
C ILE A 13 -11.49 3.19 9.31
N LEU A 14 -12.55 3.89 9.71
CA LEU A 14 -12.70 5.32 9.43
C LEU A 14 -11.58 6.17 10.05
N GLN A 15 -11.16 5.84 11.27
CA GLN A 15 -10.04 6.51 11.93
C GLN A 15 -8.71 6.28 11.21
N GLY A 16 -8.39 5.03 10.87
CA GLY A 16 -7.18 4.69 10.11
C GLY A 16 -7.16 5.37 8.74
N ARG A 17 -8.31 5.38 8.04
CA ARG A 17 -8.46 6.08 6.74
C ARG A 17 -8.27 7.58 6.88
N LYS A 18 -8.78 8.20 7.95
CA LYS A 18 -8.60 9.64 8.19
C LYS A 18 -7.14 9.99 8.43
N LEU A 19 -6.44 9.24 9.28
CA LEU A 19 -5.00 9.39 9.51
C LEU A 19 -4.24 9.28 8.19
N TRP A 20 -4.46 8.20 7.44
CA TRP A 20 -3.78 7.95 6.18
C TRP A 20 -4.10 8.99 5.09
N GLY A 21 -5.36 9.42 5.01
CA GLY A 21 -5.80 10.47 4.11
C GLY A 21 -5.11 11.81 4.37
N ASN A 22 -4.93 12.18 5.64
CA ASN A 22 -4.18 13.37 6.03
C ASN A 22 -2.71 13.27 5.62
N MET A 23 -2.05 12.14 5.90
CA MET A 23 -0.65 11.90 5.52
C MET A 23 -0.46 11.99 4.00
N LEU A 24 -1.34 11.34 3.24
CA LEU A 24 -1.30 11.36 1.77
C LEU A 24 -1.68 12.72 1.15
N GLY A 25 -2.33 13.60 1.91
CA GLY A 25 -2.65 14.97 1.50
C GLY A 25 -1.63 16.02 1.95
N SER A 26 -0.69 15.63 2.82
CA SER A 26 0.39 16.47 3.32
C SER A 26 1.57 16.53 2.34
N THR A 27 2.34 17.62 2.39
CA THR A 27 3.65 17.75 1.74
C THR A 27 4.81 17.45 2.69
N ASP A 28 4.54 17.34 3.98
CA ASP A 28 5.53 17.12 5.03
C ASP A 28 5.50 15.66 5.50
N PHE A 29 6.66 15.16 5.91
CA PHE A 29 6.76 13.85 6.54
C PHE A 29 5.96 13.81 7.86
N PRO A 30 5.32 12.66 8.16
CA PRO A 30 4.53 12.46 9.36
C PRO A 30 5.41 12.49 10.61
N SER A 31 4.78 12.79 11.75
CA SER A 31 5.44 12.65 13.05
C SER A 31 5.73 11.18 13.38
N ASP A 32 6.57 10.95 14.40
CA ASP A 32 6.83 9.59 14.89
C ASP A 32 5.56 8.92 15.42
N ASP A 33 4.67 9.68 16.07
CA ASP A 33 3.37 9.20 16.56
C ASP A 33 2.45 8.79 15.40
N ASP A 34 2.41 9.58 14.33
CA ASP A 34 1.64 9.24 13.13
C ASP A 34 2.20 7.97 12.45
N CYS A 35 3.54 7.82 12.41
CA CYS A 35 4.19 6.60 11.91
C CYS A 35 3.78 5.38 12.73
N HIS A 36 3.85 5.46 14.06
CA HIS A 36 3.46 4.37 14.94
C HIS A 36 1.97 4.01 14.76
N ALA A 37 1.10 5.02 14.67
CA ALA A 37 -0.33 4.81 14.42
C ALA A 37 -0.60 4.18 13.05
N LEU A 38 0.13 4.58 12.00
CA LEU A 38 0.04 3.95 10.68
C LEU A 38 0.45 2.47 10.75
N VAL A 39 1.60 2.16 11.35
CA VAL A 39 2.11 0.80 11.49
C VAL A 39 1.14 -0.07 12.28
N ALA A 40 0.56 0.46 13.36
CA ALA A 40 -0.46 -0.23 14.16
C ALA A 40 -1.70 -0.56 13.32
N ASN A 41 -2.20 0.39 12.53
CA ASN A 41 -3.33 0.18 11.64
C ASN A 41 -3.06 -0.91 10.58
N LEU A 42 -1.85 -0.96 10.03
CA LEU A 42 -1.45 -1.96 9.04
C LEU A 42 -1.39 -3.40 9.60
N GLN A 43 -1.33 -3.57 10.93
CA GLN A 43 -1.37 -4.89 11.55
C GLN A 43 -2.76 -5.56 11.38
N PHE A 44 -3.82 -4.78 11.17
CA PHE A 44 -5.18 -5.30 11.05
C PHE A 44 -5.56 -5.50 9.58
N PRO A 45 -5.85 -6.73 9.10
CA PRO A 45 -6.08 -6.99 7.68
C PRO A 45 -7.14 -6.12 7.01
N ALA A 46 -8.30 -5.94 7.65
CA ALA A 46 -9.40 -5.14 7.09
C ALA A 46 -9.03 -3.65 6.96
N ILE A 47 -8.25 -3.11 7.90
CA ILE A 47 -7.77 -1.72 7.86
C ILE A 47 -6.66 -1.62 6.81
N ARG A 48 -5.65 -2.49 6.89
CA ARG A 48 -4.52 -2.57 5.96
C ARG A 48 -4.96 -2.60 4.50
N ASP A 49 -5.85 -3.53 4.15
CA ASP A 49 -6.28 -3.71 2.75
C ASP A 49 -7.02 -2.46 2.26
N ARG A 50 -7.79 -1.82 3.13
CA ARG A 50 -8.44 -0.53 2.83
C ARG A 50 -7.42 0.60 2.68
N LEU A 51 -6.43 0.70 3.55
CA LEU A 51 -5.38 1.75 3.47
C LEU A 51 -4.57 1.61 2.19
N ILE A 52 -4.21 0.39 1.80
CA ILE A 52 -3.53 0.11 0.53
C ILE A 52 -4.41 0.59 -0.64
N ALA A 53 -5.70 0.24 -0.64
CA ALA A 53 -6.62 0.67 -1.70
C ALA A 53 -6.92 2.19 -1.72
N ASP A 54 -6.70 2.92 -0.62
CA ASP A 54 -6.83 4.38 -0.58
C ASP A 54 -5.61 5.12 -1.19
N ILE A 55 -4.48 4.43 -1.39
CA ILE A 55 -3.24 5.01 -1.94
C ILE A 55 -3.48 5.67 -3.30
N PRO A 56 -4.11 5.02 -4.29
CA PRO A 56 -4.22 5.57 -5.65
C PRO A 56 -5.18 6.77 -5.75
N GLY A 57 -5.96 7.03 -4.70
CA GLY A 57 -6.88 8.18 -4.63
C GLY A 57 -8.06 8.07 -5.60
N MET A 58 -8.57 6.86 -5.79
CA MET A 58 -9.65 6.51 -6.73
C MET A 58 -10.92 6.14 -5.99
N ASP A 59 -12.06 6.48 -6.59
CA ASP A 59 -13.38 6.10 -6.09
C ASP A 59 -13.90 4.88 -6.87
N GLU A 60 -13.21 3.75 -6.70
CA GLU A 60 -13.49 2.47 -7.36
C GLU A 60 -13.59 1.36 -6.31
N PRO A 61 -14.22 0.21 -6.63
CA PRO A 61 -14.24 -0.94 -5.71
C PRO A 61 -12.84 -1.37 -5.29
N MET A 62 -12.65 -1.60 -3.99
CA MET A 62 -11.36 -1.92 -3.38
C MET A 62 -10.61 -3.04 -4.12
N GLN A 63 -11.31 -4.10 -4.52
CA GLN A 63 -10.74 -5.23 -5.23
C GLN A 63 -10.18 -4.82 -6.60
N GLN A 64 -10.88 -3.95 -7.33
CA GLN A 64 -10.40 -3.46 -8.63
C GLN A 64 -9.14 -2.61 -8.45
N ILE A 65 -9.08 -1.79 -7.40
CA ILE A 65 -7.88 -0.99 -7.09
C ILE A 65 -6.71 -1.90 -6.71
N LEU A 66 -6.92 -2.86 -5.81
CA LEU A 66 -5.85 -3.76 -5.34
C LEU A 66 -5.19 -4.53 -6.49
N PHE A 67 -5.97 -4.95 -7.49
CA PHE A 67 -5.47 -5.62 -8.69
C PHE A 67 -5.13 -4.68 -9.86
N ALA A 68 -5.22 -3.36 -9.66
CA ALA A 68 -4.99 -2.35 -10.69
C ALA A 68 -5.87 -2.54 -11.95
N GLN A 69 -7.11 -3.00 -11.76
CA GLN A 69 -8.10 -3.29 -12.81
C GLN A 69 -9.16 -2.18 -12.91
N THR A 70 -8.74 -0.91 -12.86
CA THR A 70 -9.62 0.24 -13.06
C THR A 70 -9.53 0.74 -14.51
N LYS A 71 -10.56 1.48 -14.96
CA LYS A 71 -10.56 2.08 -16.30
C LYS A 71 -9.66 3.31 -16.38
N GLU A 72 -9.72 4.15 -15.36
CA GLU A 72 -8.95 5.37 -15.26
C GLU A 72 -7.54 5.11 -14.70
N PRO A 73 -6.54 5.96 -15.01
CA PRO A 73 -5.22 5.91 -14.39
C PRO A 73 -5.29 6.34 -12.92
N PRO A 74 -4.46 5.74 -12.04
CA PRO A 74 -4.32 6.22 -10.68
C PRO A 74 -3.59 7.56 -10.63
N LYS A 75 -3.65 8.23 -9.48
CA LYS A 75 -2.82 9.42 -9.21
C LYS A 75 -1.39 8.98 -8.90
N TRP A 76 -0.54 8.82 -9.91
CA TRP A 76 0.83 8.31 -9.76
C TRP A 76 1.67 9.07 -8.74
N SER A 77 1.61 10.41 -8.72
CA SER A 77 2.31 11.22 -7.70
C SER A 77 1.88 10.89 -6.26
N ARG A 78 0.62 10.50 -6.06
CA ARG A 78 0.11 10.06 -4.75
C ARG A 78 0.64 8.68 -4.38
N ILE A 79 0.79 7.77 -5.36
CA ILE A 79 1.39 6.45 -5.15
C ILE A 79 2.88 6.59 -4.76
N GLU A 80 3.63 7.43 -5.47
CA GLU A 80 5.03 7.73 -5.18
C GLU A 80 5.17 8.34 -3.77
N TRP A 81 4.30 9.30 -3.43
CA TRP A 81 4.29 9.89 -2.10
C TRP A 81 3.98 8.86 -1.00
N ALA A 82 3.00 7.98 -1.23
CA ALA A 82 2.69 6.89 -0.31
C ALA A 82 3.89 5.97 -0.07
N GLN A 83 4.70 5.70 -1.11
CA GLN A 83 5.91 4.90 -0.95
C GLN A 83 6.93 5.60 -0.04
N GLN A 84 7.13 6.91 -0.20
CA GLN A 84 8.02 7.68 0.67
C GLN A 84 7.56 7.67 2.12
N LEU A 85 6.25 7.83 2.35
CA LEU A 85 5.65 7.74 3.68
C LEU A 85 5.85 6.36 4.31
N LEU A 86 5.65 5.28 3.55
CA LEU A 86 5.82 3.91 4.03
C LEU A 86 7.28 3.58 4.33
N LEU A 87 8.23 4.06 3.50
CA LEU A 87 9.65 3.93 3.77
C LEU A 87 10.06 4.71 5.04
N HIS A 88 9.50 5.89 5.23
CA HIS A 88 9.72 6.70 6.43
C HIS A 88 9.14 6.04 7.70
N ALA A 89 7.96 5.42 7.61
CA ALA A 89 7.38 4.65 8.70
C ALA A 89 8.21 3.38 8.99
N TYR A 90 8.69 2.70 7.94
CA TYR A 90 9.51 1.50 8.06
C TYR A 90 10.80 1.76 8.87
N THR A 91 11.47 2.91 8.70
CA THR A 91 12.71 3.23 9.45
C THR A 91 12.49 3.37 10.97
N ARG A 92 11.23 3.42 11.42
CA ARG A 92 10.81 3.49 12.83
C ARG A 92 10.08 2.25 13.30
N THR A 93 9.88 1.28 12.40
CA THR A 93 9.14 0.07 12.69
C THR A 93 10.08 -0.98 13.26
N SER A 94 9.71 -1.59 14.39
CA SER A 94 10.45 -2.76 14.89
C SER A 94 10.28 -3.94 13.93
N PRO A 95 11.28 -4.84 13.83
CA PRO A 95 11.23 -5.97 12.91
C PRO A 95 9.93 -6.76 13.01
N GLU A 96 9.43 -7.07 14.21
CA GLU A 96 8.20 -7.85 14.41
C GLU A 96 6.92 -7.22 13.80
N HIS A 97 6.95 -5.93 13.46
CA HIS A 97 5.82 -5.20 12.87
C HIS A 97 6.06 -4.74 11.43
N ALA A 98 7.20 -5.10 10.82
CA ALA A 98 7.61 -4.59 9.52
C ALA A 98 6.90 -5.27 8.33
N ALA A 99 6.47 -6.53 8.47
CA ALA A 99 5.90 -7.30 7.36
C ALA A 99 4.72 -6.61 6.64
N PRO A 100 3.73 -6.00 7.32
CA PRO A 100 2.67 -5.23 6.67
C PRO A 100 3.16 -4.03 5.87
N VAL A 101 4.13 -3.28 6.40
CA VAL A 101 4.69 -2.08 5.76
C VAL A 101 5.45 -2.47 4.49
N LEU A 102 6.33 -3.47 4.60
CA LEU A 102 7.10 -4.01 3.49
C LEU A 102 6.19 -4.58 2.40
N THR A 103 5.11 -5.27 2.79
CA THR A 103 4.11 -5.79 1.84
C THR A 103 3.40 -4.66 1.08
N ALA A 104 3.01 -3.57 1.75
CA ALA A 104 2.40 -2.42 1.10
C ALA A 104 3.37 -1.75 0.09
N ILE A 105 4.66 -1.62 0.44
CA ILE A 105 5.70 -1.14 -0.48
C ILE A 105 5.86 -2.10 -1.68
N GLY A 106 5.79 -3.41 -1.45
CA GLY A 106 5.79 -4.42 -2.50
C GLY A 106 4.65 -4.23 -3.50
N TYR A 107 3.42 -3.98 -3.01
CA TYR A 107 2.26 -3.67 -3.86
C TYR A 107 2.47 -2.42 -4.72
N ILE A 108 3.03 -1.35 -4.15
CA ILE A 108 3.33 -0.12 -4.90
C ILE A 108 4.30 -0.42 -6.06
N ASN A 109 5.40 -1.13 -5.77
CA ASN A 109 6.37 -1.49 -6.82
C ASN A 109 5.73 -2.37 -7.90
N TRP A 110 4.79 -3.24 -7.54
CA TRP A 110 4.06 -4.05 -8.50
C TRP A 110 3.12 -3.21 -9.37
N TRP A 111 2.39 -2.26 -8.78
CA TRP A 111 1.57 -1.30 -9.52
C TRP A 111 2.40 -0.47 -10.51
N GLU A 112 3.61 -0.05 -10.13
CA GLU A 112 4.53 0.67 -11.01
C GLU A 112 5.19 -0.20 -12.10
N GLY A 113 4.91 -1.51 -12.12
CA GLY A 113 5.49 -2.44 -13.10
C GLY A 113 6.90 -2.90 -12.76
N ARG A 114 7.39 -2.62 -11.54
CA ARG A 114 8.71 -2.99 -11.03
C ARG A 114 8.67 -4.35 -10.32
N GLY A 115 8.27 -5.40 -11.04
CA GLY A 115 8.07 -6.75 -10.48
C GLY A 115 9.25 -7.30 -9.66
N SER A 116 10.49 -7.08 -10.11
CA SER A 116 11.68 -7.50 -9.36
C SER A 116 11.82 -6.78 -8.02
N LYS A 117 11.54 -5.47 -7.95
CA LYS A 117 11.56 -4.72 -6.69
C LYS A 117 10.40 -5.13 -5.79
N ALA A 118 9.22 -5.36 -6.36
CA ALA A 118 8.07 -5.88 -5.63
C ALA A 118 8.42 -7.19 -4.93
N HIS A 119 9.00 -8.15 -5.67
CA HIS A 119 9.47 -9.41 -5.12
C HIS A 119 10.50 -9.22 -4.00
N GLN A 120 11.49 -8.34 -4.16
CA GLN A 120 12.47 -8.06 -3.09
C GLN A 120 11.82 -7.59 -1.78
N PHE A 121 10.88 -6.63 -1.85
CA PHE A 121 10.17 -6.16 -0.65
C PHE A 121 9.28 -7.25 -0.03
N LEU A 122 8.67 -8.09 -0.85
CA LEU A 122 7.86 -9.22 -0.38
C LEU A 122 8.73 -10.28 0.30
N GLN A 123 9.91 -10.57 -0.21
CA GLN A 123 10.87 -11.46 0.46
C GLN A 123 11.34 -10.88 1.80
N LEU A 124 11.66 -9.58 1.87
CA LEU A 124 11.99 -8.93 3.15
C LEU A 124 10.85 -9.02 4.17
N ALA A 125 9.59 -8.93 3.72
CA ALA A 125 8.43 -9.13 4.59
C ALA A 125 8.35 -10.57 5.11
N LEU A 126 8.68 -11.56 4.27
CA LEU A 126 8.67 -12.98 4.63
C LEU A 126 9.87 -13.40 5.48
N ASP A 127 11.04 -12.78 5.30
CA ASP A 127 12.20 -12.96 6.18
C ASP A 127 11.89 -12.50 7.61
N THR A 128 11.01 -11.49 7.72
CA THR A 128 10.53 -10.94 8.98
C THR A 128 9.43 -11.80 9.62
N ASP A 129 8.42 -12.17 8.84
CA ASP A 129 7.33 -13.06 9.24
C ASP A 129 7.02 -14.05 8.10
N PRO A 130 7.57 -15.28 8.16
CA PRO A 130 7.34 -16.30 7.13
C PRO A 130 5.88 -16.73 6.99
N ALA A 131 5.04 -16.47 8.00
CA ALA A 131 3.62 -16.80 8.00
C ALA A 131 2.74 -15.65 7.49
N TYR A 132 3.31 -14.49 7.15
CA TYR A 132 2.55 -13.30 6.75
C TYR A 132 1.79 -13.53 5.44
N ARG A 133 0.49 -13.86 5.57
CA ARG A 133 -0.35 -14.38 4.48
C ARG A 133 -0.40 -13.47 3.26
N LEU A 134 -0.50 -12.16 3.44
CA LEU A 134 -0.61 -11.24 2.31
C LEU A 134 0.70 -11.20 1.51
N ALA A 135 1.86 -11.19 2.18
CA ALA A 135 3.15 -11.25 1.49
C ALA A 135 3.28 -12.54 0.67
N ARG A 136 2.92 -13.70 1.25
CA ARG A 136 2.99 -14.99 0.53
C ARG A 136 2.12 -15.02 -0.73
N LEU A 137 0.87 -14.56 -0.62
CA LEU A 137 -0.05 -14.54 -1.76
C LEU A 137 0.43 -13.57 -2.84
N SER A 138 0.96 -12.41 -2.43
CA SER A 138 1.49 -11.41 -3.35
C SER A 138 2.77 -11.90 -4.03
N ASP A 139 3.64 -12.58 -3.30
CA ASP A 139 4.88 -13.16 -3.82
C ASP A 139 4.59 -14.24 -4.86
N GLN A 140 3.62 -15.13 -4.58
CA GLN A 140 3.14 -16.11 -5.56
C GLN A 140 2.54 -15.45 -6.80
N MET A 141 1.76 -14.38 -6.62
CA MET A 141 1.17 -13.62 -7.73
C MET A 141 2.27 -13.03 -8.62
N VAL A 142 3.23 -12.31 -8.03
CA VAL A 142 4.35 -11.68 -8.74
C VAL A 142 5.26 -12.74 -9.40
N GLY A 143 5.60 -13.81 -8.67
CA GLY A 143 6.43 -14.91 -9.16
C GLY A 143 5.80 -15.71 -10.30
N SER A 144 4.47 -15.69 -10.41
CA SER A 144 3.73 -16.31 -11.53
C SER A 144 3.68 -15.42 -12.79
N GLY A 145 4.33 -14.25 -12.77
CA GLY A 145 4.33 -13.32 -13.89
C GLY A 145 3.04 -12.50 -14.05
N ILE A 146 2.18 -12.47 -13.03
CA ILE A 146 0.97 -11.64 -13.07
C ILE A 146 1.39 -10.17 -12.96
N VAL A 147 1.03 -9.38 -13.97
CA VAL A 147 1.29 -7.94 -14.03
C VAL A 147 0.06 -7.14 -13.59
N ALA A 148 0.31 -6.00 -12.94
CA ALA A 148 -0.76 -5.08 -12.54
C ALA A 148 -1.54 -4.58 -13.77
N GLY A 149 -2.87 -4.54 -13.67
CA GLY A 149 -3.73 -4.19 -14.82
C GLY A 149 -3.41 -2.83 -15.44
N TRP A 150 -3.03 -1.83 -14.64
CA TRP A 150 -2.59 -0.52 -15.14
C TRP A 150 -1.41 -0.61 -16.11
N ASN A 151 -0.52 -1.59 -15.96
CA ASN A 151 0.65 -1.76 -16.84
C ASN A 151 0.33 -2.47 -18.15
N MET A 152 -0.88 -3.02 -18.30
CA MET A 152 -1.32 -3.63 -19.56
C MET A 152 -1.77 -2.58 -20.59
N ASN A 153 -1.99 -1.33 -20.18
CA ASN A 153 -2.42 -0.24 -21.06
C ASN A 153 -1.54 1.01 -20.89
N LYS A 154 -1.01 1.54 -22.00
CA LYS A 154 -0.13 2.73 -22.02
C LYS A 154 -0.78 4.01 -21.45
N SER A 155 -2.12 4.11 -21.46
CA SER A 155 -2.83 5.26 -20.90
C SER A 155 -2.87 5.23 -19.38
N THR A 156 -2.85 4.03 -18.78
CA THR A 156 -2.90 3.82 -17.33
C THR A 156 -1.55 3.56 -16.71
N ALA A 157 -0.60 3.03 -17.49
CA ALA A 157 0.70 2.59 -17.02
C ALA A 157 1.51 3.72 -16.36
N TYR A 158 2.30 3.34 -15.36
CA TYR A 158 3.23 4.26 -14.73
C TYR A 158 4.23 4.77 -15.77
N LYS A 159 4.35 6.09 -15.83
CA LYS A 159 5.38 6.77 -16.61
C LYS A 159 6.25 7.44 -15.58
N ALA A 160 7.46 6.92 -15.37
CA ALA A 160 8.47 7.69 -14.67
C ALA A 160 8.53 9.04 -15.39
N LEU A 161 8.17 10.12 -14.69
CA LEU A 161 8.37 11.46 -15.24
C LEU A 161 9.83 11.52 -15.70
N PRO A 162 10.12 12.06 -16.90
CA PRO A 162 11.49 12.37 -17.25
C PRO A 162 12.08 13.12 -16.05
N PHE A 163 13.25 12.70 -15.58
CA PHE A 163 14.06 13.59 -14.77
C PHE A 163 14.28 14.83 -15.64
N ASP A 164 13.48 15.87 -15.44
CA ASP A 164 13.85 17.22 -15.86
C ASP A 164 15.03 17.58 -14.96
N MET A 165 16.22 17.21 -15.43
CA MET A 165 17.46 17.83 -15.02
C MET A 165 17.41 19.29 -15.50
N PRO A 166 17.59 20.28 -14.61
CA PRO A 166 17.91 21.64 -15.05
C PRO A 166 19.26 21.68 -15.80
#